data_AF-A0A812PRT6-F1
#
_entry.id   AF-A0A812PRT6-F1
#
_cell.length_a   1.000
_cell.length_b   1.000
_cell.length_c   1.000
_cell.angle_alpha   90.00
_cell.angle_beta   90.00
_cell.angle_gamma   90.00
#
_symmetry.space_group_name_H-M   'P 1'
#
loop_
_entity.id
_entity.type
_entity.pdbx_description
1 polymer ?
#
loop_
_entity_poly.entity_id
_entity_poly.type
_entity_poly.pdbx_seq_one_letter_code
_entity_poly.pdbx_strand_id
1 'polypeptide(L)'
;MATSVIDGAQDAITAGAIGGKGKGKIRPPPPPKAKAKPKAEGYTPQPQGMFDQRKMPPLPKPAADEALVRIAELQCDDGSWHLSDELATALGLYPSSLALSPTPAATVPSWDRLVATSTARQALERCRSILNAQGRDRDETLEVAGEASVLGAKLLDAAIEYLDARWQEVSEAKHLVHLYARQRHGLDRDITKLLDQQLPRPDWQAQLKAKMSVQKTCEVCGSTYTAAVAKCLACFPPERPAEPEGRKEGGLQDWQKLSSAPVTATLDWSPEGMKPCEGGSGGVALFKLPQGVVVVKPQKMTAAAEFLAIQVAKTIAVPVADIRVVCWVDAEYAAIRDILRSAPPGKEQDLTMLALRLQHRNSEFFGILEFIPGIGVQGQELHERLEAMPPERLDSFWYQVGEIVAFDALINNLDRVPLVWDNEGNTANLMLREDNEGVAVVGIDQAVTAIVAEGPGRERYAARLRVLAEGVFTGSWKEQGASQVLPSTTRGGTWSISSGMAHVSECFQLCCGATVHWEAFMAGLRFRLSHIADLADDGSLGTALDEATAAADQIFRAATVDVGFRQLGKMQEFLMEMASVIAETRRLAAAKADATA
;
A
#
# COMPACT_ATOMS: atom_id res chain seq x y z
N MET A 1 -19.47 -48.05 50.99
CA MET A 1 -18.84 -47.07 51.90
C MET A 1 -18.89 -45.73 51.17
N ALA A 2 -19.99 -45.00 51.36
CA ALA A 2 -20.10 -43.71 52.07
C ALA A 2 -19.75 -42.53 51.13
N THR A 3 -20.69 -41.94 50.36
CA THR A 3 -21.78 -40.96 50.68
C THR A 3 -21.35 -39.48 50.73
N SER A 4 -21.84 -38.68 49.77
CA SER A 4 -22.46 -37.32 49.90
C SER A 4 -22.63 -36.74 48.48
N VAL A 5 -23.81 -36.51 47.87
CA VAL A 5 -24.95 -35.62 48.20
C VAL A 5 -24.42 -34.18 48.43
N ILE A 6 -24.72 -33.19 47.58
CA ILE A 6 -25.95 -32.36 47.60
C ILE A 6 -26.23 -31.71 46.23
N ASP A 7 -27.52 -31.73 45.87
CA ASP A 7 -28.23 -31.02 44.80
C ASP A 7 -28.30 -29.49 44.96
N GLY A 8 -28.55 -28.80 43.83
CA GLY A 8 -29.69 -27.89 43.73
C GLY A 8 -29.41 -26.37 43.77
N ALA A 9 -29.74 -25.70 42.66
CA ALA A 9 -30.58 -24.50 42.65
C ALA A 9 -30.93 -24.12 41.20
N GLN A 10 -32.11 -24.57 40.77
CA GLN A 10 -32.87 -24.02 39.66
C GLN A 10 -34.04 -23.23 40.26
N ASP A 11 -34.40 -22.16 39.55
CA ASP A 11 -35.70 -21.48 39.50
C ASP A 11 -35.96 -20.16 40.24
N ALA A 12 -36.63 -19.31 39.44
CA ALA A 12 -37.58 -18.26 39.76
C ALA A 12 -37.05 -16.84 40.05
N ILE A 13 -37.08 -15.99 39.01
CA ILE A 13 -37.61 -14.63 39.16
C ILE A 13 -38.68 -14.35 38.10
N THR A 14 -39.82 -13.97 38.66
CA THR A 14 -41.16 -13.75 38.15
C THR A 14 -41.28 -12.56 37.19
N ALA A 15 -42.27 -12.66 36.29
CA ALA A 15 -42.82 -11.57 35.50
C ALA A 15 -43.31 -10.40 36.37
N GLY A 16 -43.04 -9.18 35.91
CA GLY A 16 -43.57 -7.93 36.46
C GLY A 16 -43.82 -6.91 35.36
N ALA A 17 -45.03 -6.93 34.81
CA ALA A 17 -45.54 -5.89 33.92
C ALA A 17 -46.03 -4.70 34.75
N ILE A 18 -45.43 -3.52 34.58
CA ILE A 18 -46.03 -2.23 34.98
C ILE A 18 -45.77 -1.21 33.87
N GLY A 19 -46.86 -0.71 33.29
CA GLY A 19 -46.83 0.35 32.29
C GLY A 19 -46.52 1.72 32.89
N GLY A 20 -45.85 2.55 32.11
CA GLY A 20 -45.60 3.95 32.42
C GLY A 20 -45.57 4.79 31.14
N LYS A 21 -46.71 5.42 30.82
CA LYS A 21 -46.79 6.50 29.82
C LYS A 21 -46.16 7.75 30.43
N GLY A 22 -45.15 8.32 29.77
CA GLY A 22 -44.56 9.59 30.15
C GLY A 22 -44.02 10.36 28.94
N LYS A 23 -44.85 11.21 28.34
CA LYS A 23 -44.43 12.20 27.34
C LYS A 23 -43.76 13.36 28.07
N GLY A 24 -42.53 13.71 27.69
CA GLY A 24 -41.85 14.91 28.17
C GLY A 24 -40.61 15.24 27.35
N LYS A 25 -40.77 15.87 26.17
CA LYS A 25 -39.65 16.45 25.41
C LYS A 25 -39.26 17.78 26.07
N ILE A 26 -38.26 17.76 26.95
CA ILE A 26 -37.58 18.97 27.40
C ILE A 26 -36.46 19.25 26.40
N ARG A 27 -36.52 20.39 25.70
CA ARG A 27 -35.43 20.87 24.86
C ARG A 27 -34.34 21.47 25.76
N PRO A 28 -33.05 21.15 25.56
CA PRO A 28 -31.98 21.86 26.23
C PRO A 28 -31.90 23.32 25.74
N PRO A 29 -31.55 24.28 26.60
CA PRO A 29 -31.36 25.67 26.21
C PRO A 29 -30.15 25.82 25.28
N PRO A 30 -30.15 26.82 24.38
CA PRO A 30 -29.03 27.08 23.49
C PRO A 30 -27.80 27.56 24.28
N PRO A 31 -26.58 27.23 23.82
CA PRO A 31 -25.35 27.66 24.48
C PRO A 31 -25.18 29.20 24.41
N PRO A 32 -24.56 29.81 25.43
CA PRO A 32 -24.34 31.25 25.47
C PRO A 32 -23.36 31.69 24.38
N LYS A 33 -23.70 32.79 23.70
CA LYS A 33 -22.86 33.45 22.69
C LYS A 33 -21.54 33.89 23.31
N ALA A 34 -20.42 33.42 22.75
CA ALA A 34 -19.08 33.84 23.14
C ALA A 34 -18.91 35.35 22.91
N LYS A 35 -18.50 36.06 23.97
CA LYS A 35 -18.13 37.48 23.92
C LYS A 35 -16.79 37.64 23.19
N ALA A 36 -16.74 38.59 22.26
CA ALA A 36 -15.51 38.98 21.58
C ALA A 36 -14.45 39.48 22.58
N LYS A 37 -13.21 38.98 22.45
CA LYS A 37 -12.07 39.50 23.19
C LYS A 37 -11.63 40.86 22.60
N PRO A 38 -11.20 41.82 23.44
CA PRO A 38 -10.70 43.11 22.97
C PRO A 38 -9.30 42.98 22.35
N LYS A 39 -9.05 43.78 21.30
CA LYS A 39 -7.74 43.95 20.66
C LYS A 39 -6.76 44.54 21.66
N ALA A 40 -5.62 43.87 21.87
CA ALA A 40 -4.47 44.45 22.53
C ALA A 40 -3.63 45.22 21.49
N GLU A 41 -3.49 46.52 21.71
CA GLU A 41 -2.55 47.39 21.02
C GLU A 41 -1.15 47.25 21.64
N GLY A 42 -0.12 47.41 20.80
CA GLY A 42 1.21 47.82 21.25
C GLY A 42 2.26 46.72 21.42
N TYR A 43 2.85 46.26 20.31
CA TYR A 43 4.24 45.82 20.31
C TYR A 43 4.88 46.10 18.94
N THR A 44 5.89 46.99 18.94
CA THR A 44 6.74 47.31 17.79
C THR A 44 8.08 46.60 17.97
N PRO A 45 8.46 45.68 17.06
CA PRO A 45 9.86 45.31 16.87
C PRO A 45 10.48 46.05 15.68
N GLN A 46 11.75 46.41 15.86
CA GLN A 46 12.66 46.99 14.88
C GLN A 46 12.98 46.04 13.70
N PRO A 47 13.53 46.55 12.58
CA PRO A 47 13.48 45.90 11.27
C PRO A 47 14.57 44.82 11.12
N GLN A 48 14.14 43.60 10.80
CA GLN A 48 15.00 42.54 10.27
C GLN A 48 14.65 42.31 8.79
N GLY A 49 15.70 42.17 7.98
CA GLY A 49 15.68 42.27 6.53
C GLY A 49 14.65 41.40 5.82
N MET A 50 13.98 42.03 4.85
CA MET A 50 13.10 41.41 3.86
C MET A 50 13.85 40.37 3.01
N PHE A 51 13.48 39.11 3.15
CA PHE A 51 13.25 38.23 2.01
C PHE A 51 11.76 37.87 2.00
N ASP A 52 10.99 38.70 1.30
CA ASP A 52 9.55 38.55 1.10
C ASP A 52 9.33 37.46 0.03
N GLN A 53 9.30 36.19 0.42
CA GLN A 53 8.68 35.15 -0.42
C GLN A 53 7.17 35.33 -0.37
N ARG A 54 6.68 36.26 -1.18
CA ARG A 54 5.25 36.37 -1.47
C ARG A 54 4.78 35.01 -1.98
N LYS A 55 3.96 34.33 -1.19
CA LYS A 55 3.08 33.27 -1.69
C LYS A 55 2.23 33.90 -2.79
N MET A 56 2.54 33.60 -4.05
CA MET A 56 1.63 33.93 -5.14
C MET A 56 0.29 33.21 -4.86
N PRO A 57 -0.85 33.89 -5.04
CA PRO A 57 -2.14 33.20 -5.01
C PRO A 57 -2.12 32.09 -6.08
N PRO A 58 -2.76 30.93 -5.83
CA PRO A 58 -2.86 29.91 -6.86
C PRO A 58 -3.53 30.51 -8.09
N LEU A 59 -2.91 30.31 -9.25
CA LEU A 59 -3.49 30.72 -10.53
C LEU A 59 -4.86 30.04 -10.69
N PRO A 60 -5.87 30.74 -11.23
CA PRO A 60 -7.16 30.12 -11.52
C PRO A 60 -6.95 28.92 -12.45
N LYS A 61 -7.60 27.81 -12.12
CA LYS A 61 -7.55 26.59 -12.93
C LYS A 61 -8.25 26.85 -14.27
N PRO A 62 -7.57 26.72 -15.42
CA PRO A 62 -8.21 26.92 -16.71
C PRO A 62 -9.25 25.82 -16.96
N ALA A 63 -10.31 26.18 -17.68
CA ALA A 63 -11.25 25.19 -18.19
C ALA A 63 -10.56 24.34 -19.29
N ALA A 64 -11.07 23.13 -19.56
CA ALA A 64 -10.39 22.16 -20.43
C ALA A 64 -10.22 22.67 -21.88
N ASP A 65 -11.14 23.52 -22.33
CA ASP A 65 -11.11 24.29 -23.56
C ASP A 65 -10.02 25.37 -23.56
N GLU A 66 -9.87 26.14 -22.49
CA GLU A 66 -8.78 27.13 -22.35
C GLU A 66 -7.38 26.50 -22.33
N ALA A 67 -7.25 25.30 -21.74
CA ALA A 67 -5.98 24.56 -21.74
C ALA A 67 -5.59 24.10 -23.15
N LEU A 68 -6.56 23.71 -23.98
CA LEU A 68 -6.34 23.32 -25.37
C LEU A 68 -5.97 24.52 -26.25
N VAL A 69 -6.60 25.68 -26.03
CA VAL A 69 -6.25 26.95 -26.71
C VAL A 69 -4.80 27.36 -26.39
N ARG A 70 -4.39 27.30 -25.11
CA ARG A 70 -3.01 27.61 -24.72
C ARG A 70 -1.97 26.65 -25.28
N ILE A 71 -2.32 25.37 -25.48
CA ILE A 71 -1.42 24.41 -26.13
C ILE A 71 -1.29 24.73 -27.63
N ALA A 72 -2.38 25.16 -28.28
CA ALA A 72 -2.34 25.57 -29.69
C ALA A 72 -1.51 26.86 -29.92
N GLU A 73 -1.51 27.79 -28.97
CA GLU A 73 -0.71 29.03 -29.01
C GLU A 73 0.81 28.81 -28.92
N LEU A 74 1.27 27.63 -28.45
CA LEU A 74 2.69 27.29 -28.29
C LEU A 74 3.32 26.69 -29.56
N GLN A 75 2.52 26.48 -30.61
CA GLN A 75 2.96 25.93 -31.89
C GLN A 75 3.16 27.07 -32.89
N CYS A 76 4.34 27.12 -33.51
CA CYS A 76 4.65 28.07 -34.56
C CYS A 76 3.95 27.70 -35.88
N ASP A 77 3.82 28.67 -36.78
CA ASP A 77 3.17 28.49 -38.09
C ASP A 77 3.82 27.41 -38.97
N ASP A 78 5.09 27.08 -38.71
CA ASP A 78 5.83 26.01 -39.40
C ASP A 78 5.67 24.62 -38.77
N GLY A 79 4.81 24.51 -37.75
CA GLY A 79 4.52 23.28 -37.02
C GLY A 79 5.57 22.91 -35.97
N SER A 80 6.62 23.72 -35.78
CA SER A 80 7.57 23.58 -34.67
C SER A 80 7.00 24.13 -33.36
N TRP A 81 7.59 23.74 -32.23
CA TRP A 81 7.18 24.19 -30.91
C TRP A 81 8.28 25.09 -30.35
N HIS A 82 7.94 26.30 -29.91
CA HIS A 82 8.86 27.12 -29.13
C HIS A 82 8.73 26.72 -27.65
N LEU A 83 9.71 25.97 -27.14
CA LEU A 83 9.90 25.90 -25.69
C LEU A 83 10.37 27.29 -25.23
N SER A 84 9.45 28.10 -24.72
CA SER A 84 9.83 29.33 -24.03
C SER A 84 10.61 28.99 -22.76
N ASP A 85 11.48 29.91 -22.32
CA ASP A 85 12.19 29.78 -21.04
C ASP A 85 11.21 29.62 -19.86
N GLU A 86 9.99 30.14 -19.99
CA GLU A 86 8.90 29.94 -19.04
C GLU A 86 8.41 28.49 -18.98
N LEU A 87 8.27 27.80 -20.12
CA LEU A 87 7.85 26.39 -20.16
C LEU A 87 8.98 25.48 -19.67
N ALA A 88 10.24 25.73 -20.06
CA ALA A 88 11.39 24.98 -19.57
C ALA A 88 11.57 25.13 -18.04
N THR A 89 11.35 26.32 -17.51
CA THR A 89 11.38 26.61 -16.07
C THR A 89 10.18 25.97 -15.35
N ALA A 90 8.97 26.00 -15.95
CA ALA A 90 7.78 25.32 -15.41
C ALA A 90 7.92 23.79 -15.42
N LEU A 91 8.73 23.24 -16.33
CA LEU A 91 9.10 21.82 -16.41
C LEU A 91 10.30 21.45 -15.51
N GLY A 92 10.90 22.40 -14.78
CA GLY A 92 12.02 22.16 -13.86
C GLY A 92 13.37 21.87 -14.54
N LEU A 93 13.53 22.23 -15.82
CA LEU A 93 14.75 22.05 -16.58
C LEU A 93 15.68 23.25 -16.37
N TYR A 94 16.78 23.08 -15.63
CA TYR A 94 17.76 24.16 -15.41
C TYR A 94 18.68 24.33 -16.64
N PRO A 95 18.96 25.58 -17.08
CA PRO A 95 19.82 25.87 -18.25
C PRO A 95 21.25 25.31 -18.15
N SER A 96 21.77 25.10 -16.93
CA SER A 96 23.10 24.53 -16.70
C SER A 96 23.21 23.05 -17.12
N SER A 97 22.10 22.35 -17.33
CA SER A 97 22.05 20.97 -17.81
C SER A 97 22.30 20.84 -19.33
N LEU A 98 22.23 21.95 -20.07
CA LEU A 98 22.37 22.01 -21.52
C LEU A 98 23.78 22.42 -21.98
N ALA A 99 24.67 22.75 -21.06
CA ALA A 99 25.99 23.31 -21.35
C ALA A 99 27.13 22.30 -21.15
N LEU A 100 27.12 21.18 -21.86
CA LEU A 100 28.31 20.33 -22.04
C LEU A 100 28.39 19.76 -23.46
N SER A 101 28.88 20.57 -24.40
CA SER A 101 29.95 20.24 -25.37
C SER A 101 29.96 21.24 -26.53
N PRO A 102 31.10 21.90 -26.83
CA PRO A 102 31.26 22.67 -28.05
C PRO A 102 31.83 21.76 -29.15
N THR A 103 30.96 21.15 -29.96
CA THR A 103 31.34 20.73 -31.31
C THR A 103 30.11 20.71 -32.22
N PRO A 104 30.16 21.33 -33.42
CA PRO A 104 29.03 21.40 -34.32
C PRO A 104 29.09 20.25 -35.33
N ALA A 105 28.22 19.24 -35.20
CA ALA A 105 27.73 18.47 -36.35
C ALA A 105 26.57 17.53 -35.96
N ALA A 106 25.51 17.62 -36.76
CA ALA A 106 24.46 16.64 -37.00
C ALA A 106 23.43 16.35 -35.88
N THR A 107 22.30 17.04 -36.02
CA THR A 107 20.93 16.59 -35.72
C THR A 107 20.61 16.17 -34.28
N VAL A 108 20.25 17.17 -33.47
CA VAL A 108 19.35 17.03 -32.32
C VAL A 108 18.01 17.76 -32.58
N PRO A 109 17.09 17.24 -33.45
CA PRO A 109 15.69 17.69 -33.45
C PRO A 109 14.67 16.56 -33.23
N SER A 110 15.11 15.30 -33.10
CA SER A 110 14.20 14.14 -33.05
C SER A 110 13.65 13.84 -31.65
N TRP A 111 14.41 14.14 -30.60
CA TRP A 111 14.01 13.83 -29.22
C TRP A 111 12.98 14.84 -28.67
N ASP A 112 13.20 16.13 -28.87
CA ASP A 112 12.26 17.17 -28.42
C ASP A 112 10.90 17.05 -29.10
N ARG A 113 10.88 16.65 -30.37
CA ARG A 113 9.64 16.34 -31.10
C ARG A 113 8.94 15.11 -30.54
N LEU A 114 9.66 14.04 -30.22
CA LEU A 114 9.07 12.82 -29.63
C LEU A 114 8.43 13.11 -28.27
N VAL A 115 9.08 13.92 -27.43
CA VAL A 115 8.54 14.36 -26.13
C VAL A 115 7.32 15.25 -26.31
N ALA A 116 7.39 16.23 -27.21
CA ALA A 116 6.26 17.12 -27.50
C ALA A 116 5.04 16.33 -28.02
N THR A 117 5.24 15.39 -28.95
CA THR A 117 4.16 14.55 -29.51
C THR A 117 3.57 13.59 -28.48
N SER A 118 4.40 12.96 -27.64
CA SER A 118 3.91 12.09 -26.55
C SER A 118 3.10 12.88 -25.51
N THR A 119 3.57 14.08 -25.17
CA THR A 119 2.90 14.99 -24.22
C THR A 119 1.56 15.48 -24.78
N ALA A 120 1.52 15.87 -26.06
CA ALA A 120 0.30 16.28 -26.74
C ALA A 120 -0.72 15.13 -26.81
N ARG A 121 -0.28 13.90 -27.12
CA ARG A 121 -1.15 12.72 -27.16
C ARG A 121 -1.77 12.41 -25.79
N GLN A 122 -0.98 12.42 -24.72
CA GLN A 122 -1.48 12.14 -23.38
C GLN A 122 -2.39 13.26 -22.84
N ALA A 123 -2.10 14.52 -23.19
CA ALA A 123 -3.00 15.64 -22.90
C ALA A 123 -4.36 15.47 -23.61
N LEU A 124 -4.35 15.09 -24.90
CA LEU A 124 -5.57 14.83 -25.68
C LEU A 124 -6.36 13.63 -25.16
N GLU A 125 -5.69 12.51 -24.81
CA GLU A 125 -6.35 11.34 -24.22
C GLU A 125 -7.00 11.67 -22.86
N ARG A 126 -6.38 12.55 -22.08
CA ARG A 126 -6.90 13.00 -20.78
C ARG A 126 -8.06 13.97 -20.93
N CYS A 127 -8.00 14.91 -21.88
CA CYS A 127 -9.14 15.73 -22.26
C CYS A 127 -10.31 14.88 -22.77
N ARG A 128 -10.03 13.85 -23.59
CA ARG A 128 -11.04 12.87 -24.03
C ARG A 128 -11.70 12.16 -22.86
N SER A 129 -10.93 11.75 -21.85
CA SER A 129 -11.46 11.10 -20.65
C SER A 129 -12.37 12.03 -19.83
N ILE A 130 -11.99 13.31 -19.70
CA ILE A 130 -12.80 14.34 -19.04
C ILE A 130 -14.11 14.60 -19.80
N LEU A 131 -14.07 14.70 -21.12
CA LEU A 131 -15.23 14.95 -21.98
C LEU A 131 -16.18 13.73 -22.04
N ASN A 132 -15.64 12.51 -22.11
CA ASN A 132 -16.43 11.28 -22.01
C ASN A 132 -17.13 11.15 -20.65
N ALA A 133 -16.49 11.59 -19.56
CA ALA A 133 -17.11 11.63 -18.23
C ALA A 133 -18.28 12.62 -18.14
N GLN A 134 -18.37 13.58 -19.07
CA GLN A 134 -19.49 14.50 -19.23
C GLN A 134 -20.59 13.97 -20.16
N GLY A 135 -20.47 12.73 -20.66
CA GLY A 135 -21.49 12.06 -21.46
C GLY A 135 -21.51 12.42 -22.94
N ARG A 136 -20.43 13.01 -23.47
CA ARG A 136 -20.29 13.28 -24.92
C ARG A 136 -19.79 12.04 -25.66
N ASP A 137 -20.25 11.88 -26.90
CA ASP A 137 -19.81 10.79 -27.76
C ASP A 137 -18.39 11.03 -28.30
N ARG A 138 -17.69 9.96 -28.67
CA ARG A 138 -16.31 9.99 -29.18
C ARG A 138 -16.20 10.83 -30.45
N ASP A 139 -17.14 10.68 -31.36
CA ASP A 139 -17.09 11.35 -32.66
C ASP A 139 -17.39 12.84 -32.50
N GLU A 140 -18.37 13.20 -31.65
CA GLU A 140 -18.66 14.59 -31.26
C GLU A 140 -17.48 15.25 -30.51
N THR A 141 -16.75 14.48 -29.71
CA THR A 141 -15.56 14.96 -28.97
C THR A 141 -14.38 15.23 -29.91
N LEU A 142 -14.17 14.37 -30.91
CA LEU A 142 -13.14 14.56 -31.93
C LEU A 142 -13.50 15.67 -32.91
N GLU A 143 -14.79 15.86 -33.19
CA GLU A 143 -15.30 16.95 -34.01
C GLU A 143 -15.10 18.30 -33.32
N VAL A 144 -15.48 18.47 -32.04
CA VAL A 144 -15.23 19.70 -31.26
C VAL A 144 -13.73 20.00 -31.11
N ALA A 145 -12.89 18.97 -30.91
CA ALA A 145 -11.44 19.14 -30.88
C ALA A 145 -10.84 19.50 -32.25
N GLY A 146 -11.42 18.95 -33.33
CA GLY A 146 -11.06 19.25 -34.72
C GLY A 146 -11.55 20.61 -35.20
N GLU A 147 -12.68 21.11 -34.69
CA GLU A 147 -13.20 22.45 -34.94
C GLU A 147 -12.39 23.51 -34.19
N ALA A 148 -11.93 23.20 -32.96
CA ALA A 148 -11.04 24.04 -32.19
C ALA A 148 -9.60 24.07 -32.77
N SER A 149 -9.19 23.03 -33.50
CA SER A 149 -7.94 23.01 -34.27
C SER A 149 -7.99 21.98 -35.40
N VAL A 150 -8.18 22.46 -36.63
CA VAL A 150 -8.15 21.65 -37.87
C VAL A 150 -6.81 20.94 -38.06
N LEU A 151 -5.74 21.46 -37.43
CA LEU A 151 -4.43 20.84 -37.38
C LEU A 151 -4.33 19.73 -36.34
N GLY A 152 -5.05 19.79 -35.22
CA GLY A 152 -4.98 18.81 -34.13
C GLY A 152 -5.38 17.39 -34.56
N ALA A 153 -6.44 17.25 -35.34
CA ALA A 153 -6.85 15.96 -35.90
C ALA A 153 -5.83 15.40 -36.90
N LYS A 154 -5.34 16.25 -37.83
CA LYS A 154 -4.31 15.86 -38.82
C LYS A 154 -2.97 15.53 -38.17
N LEU A 155 -2.61 16.21 -37.08
CA LEU A 155 -1.42 15.92 -36.28
C LEU A 155 -1.56 14.62 -35.49
N LEU A 156 -2.76 14.32 -34.99
CA LEU A 156 -3.02 13.05 -34.32
C LEU A 156 -2.89 11.89 -35.30
N ASP A 157 -3.46 12.03 -36.50
CA ASP A 157 -3.35 11.04 -37.58
C ASP A 157 -1.90 10.88 -38.05
N ALA A 158 -1.17 11.98 -38.27
CA ALA A 158 0.25 11.94 -38.65
C ALA A 158 1.16 11.38 -37.55
N ALA A 159 0.84 11.65 -36.27
CA ALA A 159 1.56 11.08 -35.14
C ALA A 159 1.28 9.58 -34.99
N ILE A 160 0.05 9.13 -35.26
CA ILE A 160 -0.33 7.72 -35.30
C ILE A 160 0.41 7.01 -36.44
N GLU A 161 0.36 7.53 -37.68
CA GLU A 161 1.09 6.95 -38.82
C GLU A 161 2.60 6.89 -38.58
N TYR A 162 3.20 7.94 -38.02
CA TYR A 162 4.62 7.97 -37.71
C TYR A 162 5.00 6.98 -36.62
N LEU A 163 4.18 6.86 -35.56
CA LEU A 163 4.39 5.90 -34.49
C LEU A 163 4.25 4.45 -35.00
N ASP A 164 3.30 4.18 -35.91
CA ASP A 164 3.12 2.87 -36.52
C ASP A 164 4.27 2.51 -37.47
N ALA A 165 4.77 3.47 -38.26
CA ALA A 165 5.94 3.30 -39.11
C ALA A 165 7.22 3.04 -38.30
N ARG A 166 7.43 3.78 -37.21
CA ARG A 166 8.56 3.55 -36.29
C ARG A 166 8.41 2.26 -35.50
N TRP A 167 7.19 1.86 -35.16
CA TRP A 167 6.92 0.59 -34.52
C TRP A 167 7.24 -0.60 -35.45
N GLN A 168 6.90 -0.49 -36.73
CA GLN A 168 7.31 -1.45 -37.77
C GLN A 168 8.84 -1.56 -37.86
N GLU A 169 9.56 -0.44 -38.02
CA GLU A 169 11.04 -0.45 -38.06
C GLU A 169 11.69 -1.02 -36.79
N VAL A 170 11.12 -0.71 -35.61
CA VAL A 170 11.61 -1.24 -34.32
C VAL A 170 11.29 -2.73 -34.16
N SER A 171 10.15 -3.20 -34.69
CA SER A 171 9.79 -4.62 -34.71
C SER A 171 10.73 -5.45 -35.59
N GLU A 172 11.29 -4.83 -36.63
CA GLU A 172 12.31 -5.41 -37.50
C GLU A 172 13.72 -5.31 -36.88
N ALA A 173 14.02 -4.25 -36.14
CA ALA A 173 15.26 -4.06 -35.39
C ALA A 173 15.24 -4.77 -34.02
N LYS A 174 15.17 -6.11 -34.04
CA LYS A 174 15.08 -7.00 -32.86
C LYS A 174 16.09 -6.76 -31.72
N HIS A 175 17.20 -6.07 -31.99
CA HIS A 175 18.30 -5.86 -31.05
C HIS A 175 18.22 -4.53 -30.27
N LEU A 176 17.34 -3.59 -30.60
CA LEU A 176 17.23 -2.27 -29.93
C LEU A 176 15.90 -2.03 -29.20
N VAL A 177 14.90 -2.90 -29.38
CA VAL A 177 13.56 -2.84 -28.77
C VAL A 177 13.59 -2.55 -27.25
N HIS A 178 14.57 -3.09 -26.54
CA HIS A 178 14.65 -3.02 -25.08
C HIS A 178 15.17 -1.68 -24.52
N LEU A 179 16.02 -0.96 -25.27
CA LEU A 179 16.51 0.37 -24.89
C LEU A 179 15.41 1.43 -25.03
N TYR A 180 14.59 1.31 -26.07
CA TYR A 180 13.47 2.22 -26.32
C TYR A 180 12.29 2.00 -25.36
N ALA A 181 11.99 0.76 -24.96
CA ALA A 181 10.95 0.48 -23.96
C ALA A 181 11.27 1.14 -22.60
N ARG A 182 12.54 1.15 -22.20
CA ARG A 182 13.02 1.79 -20.97
C ARG A 182 12.85 3.31 -21.01
N GLN A 183 13.20 3.92 -22.13
CA GLN A 183 13.08 5.39 -22.31
C GLN A 183 11.62 5.83 -22.42
N ARG A 184 10.77 5.04 -23.11
CA ARG A 184 9.32 5.27 -23.18
C ARG A 184 8.65 5.23 -21.80
N HIS A 185 8.95 4.22 -20.99
CA HIS A 185 8.32 4.08 -19.68
C HIS A 185 8.74 5.21 -18.70
N GLY A 186 10.00 5.66 -18.77
CA GLY A 186 10.45 6.85 -18.03
C GLY A 186 9.68 8.11 -18.43
N LEU A 187 9.51 8.32 -19.74
CA LEU A 187 8.78 9.46 -20.27
C LEU A 187 7.29 9.42 -19.93
N ASP A 188 6.63 8.27 -20.08
CA ASP A 188 5.22 8.08 -19.73
C ASP A 188 4.96 8.41 -18.25
N ARG A 189 5.87 7.99 -17.37
CA ARG A 189 5.79 8.28 -15.93
C ARG A 189 5.93 9.78 -15.64
N ASP A 190 6.89 10.43 -16.28
CA ASP A 190 7.20 11.84 -16.00
C ASP A 190 6.12 12.78 -16.60
N ILE A 191 5.57 12.44 -17.77
CA ILE A 191 4.39 13.11 -18.35
C ILE A 191 3.14 12.89 -17.48
N THR A 192 2.91 11.66 -17.00
CA THR A 192 1.77 11.37 -16.10
C THR A 192 1.82 12.22 -14.83
N LYS A 193 2.99 12.37 -14.22
CA LYS A 193 3.20 13.25 -13.05
C LYS A 193 2.88 14.71 -13.37
N LEU A 194 3.30 15.19 -14.53
CA LEU A 194 3.02 16.56 -14.98
C LEU A 194 1.52 16.78 -15.19
N LEU A 195 0.84 15.84 -15.87
CA LEU A 195 -0.60 15.90 -16.10
C LEU A 195 -1.40 15.79 -14.80
N ASP A 196 -0.90 15.07 -13.80
CA ASP A 196 -1.50 15.02 -12.46
C ASP A 196 -1.39 16.34 -11.69
N GLN A 197 -0.36 17.14 -11.97
CA GLN A 197 -0.20 18.46 -11.37
C GLN A 197 -1.09 19.52 -12.02
N GLN A 198 -1.32 19.41 -13.34
CA GLN A 198 -1.98 20.45 -14.14
C GLN A 198 -3.46 20.18 -14.43
N LEU A 199 -3.88 18.92 -14.52
CA LEU A 199 -5.26 18.54 -14.85
C LEU A 199 -5.94 17.83 -13.66
N PRO A 200 -7.13 18.30 -13.21
CA PRO A 200 -7.84 17.65 -12.12
C PRO A 200 -8.15 16.20 -12.50
N ARG A 201 -7.77 15.24 -11.65
CA ARG A 201 -8.22 13.85 -11.81
C ARG A 201 -9.74 13.81 -11.64
N PRO A 202 -10.48 13.04 -12.46
CA PRO A 202 -11.85 12.68 -12.12
C PRO A 202 -11.81 12.03 -10.73
N ASP A 203 -12.66 12.48 -9.81
CA ASP A 203 -12.81 11.84 -8.50
C ASP A 203 -13.49 10.48 -8.70
N TRP A 204 -12.70 9.51 -9.17
CA TRP A 204 -13.17 8.17 -9.48
C TRP A 204 -13.73 7.49 -8.23
N GLN A 205 -13.29 7.88 -7.02
CA GLN A 205 -13.85 7.40 -5.77
C GLN A 205 -15.25 7.96 -5.53
N ALA A 206 -15.47 9.27 -5.74
CA ALA A 206 -16.82 9.84 -5.69
C ALA A 206 -17.74 9.25 -6.77
N GLN A 207 -17.22 8.99 -7.97
CA GLN A 207 -17.98 8.37 -9.06
C GLN A 207 -18.31 6.90 -8.78
N LEU A 208 -17.34 6.12 -8.27
CA LEU A 208 -17.56 4.74 -7.87
C LEU A 208 -18.57 4.67 -6.72
N LYS A 209 -18.43 5.55 -5.71
CA LYS A 209 -19.38 5.67 -4.59
C LYS A 209 -20.78 6.04 -5.06
N ALA A 210 -20.92 7.00 -5.97
CA ALA A 210 -22.20 7.35 -6.59
C ALA A 210 -22.82 6.15 -7.34
N LYS A 211 -22.00 5.35 -8.03
CA LYS A 211 -22.45 4.12 -8.70
C LYS A 211 -22.78 2.98 -7.73
N MET A 212 -22.07 2.87 -6.61
CA MET A 212 -22.34 1.85 -5.58
C MET A 212 -23.66 2.14 -4.84
N SER A 213 -24.05 3.41 -4.70
CA SER A 213 -25.33 3.79 -4.08
C SER A 213 -26.56 3.58 -4.98
N VAL A 214 -26.36 3.32 -6.28
CA VAL A 214 -27.46 3.09 -7.22
C VAL A 214 -27.65 1.59 -7.41
N GLN A 215 -28.78 1.07 -6.95
CA GLN A 215 -29.20 -0.30 -7.20
C GLN A 215 -29.93 -0.38 -8.54
N LYS A 216 -29.59 -1.37 -9.37
CA LYS A 216 -30.24 -1.70 -10.63
C LYS A 216 -30.85 -3.09 -10.52
N THR A 217 -32.04 -3.27 -11.07
CA THR A 217 -32.66 -4.59 -11.20
C THR A 217 -32.29 -5.17 -12.56
N CYS A 218 -31.79 -6.39 -12.59
CA CYS A 218 -31.47 -7.08 -13.83
C CYS A 218 -32.75 -7.38 -14.61
N GLU A 219 -32.81 -6.93 -15.87
CA GLU A 219 -33.97 -7.17 -16.75
C GLU A 219 -34.14 -8.64 -17.13
N VAL A 220 -33.10 -9.47 -16.96
CA VAL A 220 -33.11 -10.89 -17.33
C VAL A 220 -33.55 -11.77 -16.15
N CYS A 221 -32.90 -11.67 -14.98
CA CYS A 221 -33.22 -12.53 -13.83
C CYS A 221 -33.96 -11.83 -12.68
N GLY A 222 -34.20 -10.53 -12.76
CA GLY A 222 -34.85 -9.75 -11.70
C GLY A 222 -33.98 -9.51 -10.46
N SER A 223 -32.72 -9.96 -10.41
CA SER A 223 -31.83 -9.74 -9.27
C SER A 223 -31.36 -8.29 -9.21
N THR A 224 -31.31 -7.72 -8.01
CA THR A 224 -30.77 -6.38 -7.76
C THR A 224 -29.25 -6.42 -7.65
N TYR A 225 -28.56 -5.48 -8.28
CA TYR A 225 -27.10 -5.34 -8.25
C TYR A 225 -26.70 -3.86 -8.30
N THR A 226 -25.48 -3.53 -7.84
CA THR A 226 -25.03 -2.14 -7.82
C THR A 226 -24.63 -1.67 -9.23
N ALA A 227 -24.92 -0.41 -9.59
CA ALA A 227 -24.56 0.15 -10.90
C ALA A 227 -23.03 0.22 -11.11
N ALA A 228 -22.23 0.05 -10.04
CA ALA A 228 -20.77 -0.02 -10.10
C ALA A 228 -20.27 -1.25 -10.86
N VAL A 229 -21.00 -2.37 -10.84
CA VAL A 229 -20.59 -3.62 -11.49
C VAL A 229 -20.93 -3.65 -12.99
N ALA A 230 -21.63 -2.61 -13.49
CA ALA A 230 -22.10 -2.40 -14.87
C ALA A 230 -23.05 -3.49 -15.44
N LYS A 231 -22.91 -4.76 -15.05
CA LYS A 231 -23.71 -5.92 -15.47
C LYS A 231 -24.14 -6.75 -14.25
N CYS A 232 -25.23 -7.50 -14.40
CA CYS A 232 -25.71 -8.41 -13.38
C CYS A 232 -24.82 -9.65 -13.28
N LEU A 233 -24.22 -9.90 -12.11
CA LEU A 233 -23.33 -11.04 -11.89
C LEU A 233 -24.03 -12.41 -11.97
N ALA A 234 -25.36 -12.47 -11.82
CA ALA A 234 -26.12 -13.70 -11.95
C ALA A 234 -26.35 -14.12 -13.41
N CYS A 235 -26.61 -13.14 -14.30
CA CYS A 235 -26.84 -13.40 -15.74
C CYS A 235 -25.56 -13.33 -16.57
N PHE A 236 -24.61 -12.53 -16.11
CA PHE A 236 -23.30 -12.35 -16.70
C PHE A 236 -22.29 -12.54 -15.57
N PRO A 237 -22.15 -13.77 -15.03
CA PRO A 237 -21.03 -14.05 -14.16
C PRO A 237 -19.77 -13.61 -14.90
N PRO A 238 -18.82 -12.96 -14.21
CA PRO A 238 -17.56 -12.60 -14.83
C PRO A 238 -17.06 -13.87 -15.50
N GLU A 239 -16.90 -13.82 -16.83
CA GLU A 239 -16.26 -14.92 -17.54
C GLU A 239 -14.91 -15.08 -16.82
N ARG A 240 -14.76 -16.16 -16.04
CA ARG A 240 -13.43 -16.66 -15.78
C ARG A 240 -12.86 -16.80 -17.18
N PRO A 241 -11.82 -16.05 -17.57
CA PRO A 241 -11.21 -16.25 -18.87
C PRO A 241 -10.98 -17.76 -18.96
N ALA A 242 -11.57 -18.40 -19.97
CA ALA A 242 -11.57 -19.85 -20.07
C ALA A 242 -10.12 -20.30 -19.88
N GLU A 243 -9.85 -20.90 -18.71
CA GLU A 243 -8.49 -21.33 -18.43
C GLU A 243 -8.15 -22.34 -19.50
N PRO A 244 -7.03 -22.17 -20.22
CA PRO A 244 -6.71 -23.02 -21.35
C PRO A 244 -6.83 -24.48 -20.90
N GLU A 245 -7.76 -25.23 -21.51
CA GLU A 245 -8.04 -26.62 -21.20
C GLU A 245 -6.71 -27.40 -21.28
N GLY A 246 -6.14 -27.73 -20.11
CA GLY A 246 -4.79 -28.28 -20.00
C GLY A 246 -3.91 -27.68 -18.89
N ARG A 247 -4.29 -26.54 -18.31
CA ARG A 247 -3.67 -26.02 -17.08
C ARG A 247 -4.05 -26.92 -15.90
N LYS A 248 -3.28 -27.99 -15.66
CA LYS A 248 -3.39 -28.72 -14.40
C LYS A 248 -2.92 -27.79 -13.28
N GLU A 249 -3.83 -27.33 -12.44
CA GLU A 249 -3.59 -26.55 -11.20
C GLU A 249 -2.60 -27.21 -10.21
N GLY A 250 -2.04 -28.38 -10.51
CA GLY A 250 -1.01 -29.04 -9.70
C GLY A 250 0.23 -28.18 -9.42
N GLY A 251 0.51 -27.15 -10.23
CA GLY A 251 1.72 -26.36 -10.10
C GLY A 251 1.81 -25.37 -8.93
N LEU A 252 0.77 -25.07 -8.15
CA LEU A 252 0.88 -24.21 -6.95
C LEU A 252 0.79 -25.02 -5.65
N GLN A 253 -0.12 -25.99 -5.60
CA GLN A 253 -0.27 -26.91 -4.48
C GLN A 253 1.02 -27.71 -4.22
N ASP A 254 1.79 -28.00 -5.27
CA ASP A 254 3.09 -28.66 -5.14
C ASP A 254 4.14 -27.78 -4.45
N TRP A 255 4.11 -26.45 -4.65
CA TRP A 255 5.07 -25.53 -4.03
C TRP A 255 4.77 -25.27 -2.56
N GLN A 256 3.50 -25.19 -2.20
CA GLN A 256 3.05 -24.94 -0.82
C GLN A 256 3.52 -26.04 0.16
N LYS A 257 3.79 -27.25 -0.35
CA LYS A 257 4.24 -28.42 0.42
C LYS A 257 5.75 -28.55 0.53
N LEU A 258 6.52 -27.72 -0.18
CA LEU A 258 7.97 -27.77 -0.15
C LEU A 258 8.50 -27.18 1.15
N SER A 259 9.60 -27.73 1.67
CA SER A 259 10.27 -27.18 2.85
C SER A 259 11.00 -25.88 2.52
N SER A 260 11.02 -24.95 3.47
CA SER A 260 11.86 -23.75 3.40
C SER A 260 13.34 -24.13 3.45
N ALA A 261 14.16 -23.45 2.66
CA ALA A 261 15.62 -23.55 2.80
C ALA A 261 16.10 -22.61 3.92
N PRO A 262 17.19 -22.95 4.64
CA PRO A 262 17.71 -22.13 5.72
C PRO A 262 18.36 -20.85 5.18
N VAL A 263 17.66 -19.71 5.26
CA VAL A 263 18.10 -18.44 4.66
C VAL A 263 19.42 -17.91 5.23
N THR A 264 19.82 -18.32 6.43
CA THR A 264 21.09 -17.91 7.06
C THR A 264 22.28 -18.77 6.64
N ALA A 265 22.06 -19.91 5.98
CA ALA A 265 23.11 -20.81 5.53
C ALA A 265 23.64 -20.41 4.15
N THR A 266 24.81 -20.96 3.79
CA THR A 266 25.28 -20.96 2.40
C THR A 266 24.37 -21.86 1.57
N LEU A 267 23.77 -21.30 0.52
CA LEU A 267 22.85 -22.01 -0.36
C LEU A 267 23.56 -22.50 -1.62
N ASP A 268 23.15 -23.66 -2.14
CA ASP A 268 23.56 -24.12 -3.46
C ASP A 268 22.65 -23.50 -4.52
N TRP A 269 23.19 -22.54 -5.28
CA TRP A 269 22.49 -21.82 -6.34
C TRP A 269 22.40 -22.64 -7.65
N SER A 270 22.08 -23.92 -7.50
CA SER A 270 21.78 -24.86 -8.59
C SER A 270 20.28 -25.18 -8.55
N PRO A 271 19.40 -24.27 -9.02
CA PRO A 271 17.96 -24.41 -8.83
C PRO A 271 17.42 -25.60 -9.64
N GLU A 272 16.67 -26.46 -8.95
CA GLU A 272 15.89 -27.54 -9.56
C GLU A 272 14.62 -27.01 -10.23
N GLY A 273 14.16 -25.83 -9.81
CA GLY A 273 12.99 -25.18 -10.35
C GLY A 273 12.92 -23.72 -9.94
N MET A 274 12.23 -22.92 -10.73
CA MET A 274 11.97 -21.53 -10.44
C MET A 274 10.54 -21.18 -10.81
N LYS A 275 9.88 -20.39 -9.98
CA LYS A 275 8.52 -19.92 -10.21
C LYS A 275 8.43 -18.42 -9.98
N PRO A 276 8.15 -17.60 -11.00
CA PRO A 276 7.81 -16.21 -10.77
C PRO A 276 6.51 -16.13 -9.98
N CYS A 277 6.48 -15.29 -8.95
CA CYS A 277 5.25 -14.98 -8.23
C CYS A 277 4.52 -13.85 -8.95
N GLU A 278 3.26 -14.08 -9.28
CA GLU A 278 2.36 -13.05 -9.82
C GLU A 278 1.72 -12.30 -8.65
N GLY A 279 1.71 -10.96 -8.70
CA GLY A 279 1.16 -10.09 -7.65
C GLY A 279 2.18 -9.11 -7.02
N GLY A 280 1.66 -8.08 -6.34
CA GLY A 280 2.45 -7.11 -5.57
C GLY A 280 3.31 -6.14 -6.39
N SER A 281 4.42 -5.67 -5.80
CA SER A 281 5.36 -4.68 -6.38
C SER A 281 6.19 -5.20 -7.59
N GLY A 282 5.86 -6.41 -8.05
CA GLY A 282 6.54 -7.15 -9.10
C GLY A 282 7.91 -7.66 -8.65
N GLY A 283 8.35 -8.75 -9.26
CA GLY A 283 9.73 -9.18 -9.21
C GLY A 283 10.05 -10.23 -8.14
N VAL A 284 9.07 -10.82 -7.47
CA VAL A 284 9.34 -11.92 -6.52
C VAL A 284 9.40 -13.24 -7.29
N ALA A 285 10.37 -14.10 -6.96
CA ALA A 285 10.48 -15.44 -7.51
C ALA A 285 10.80 -16.48 -6.44
N LEU A 286 10.19 -17.65 -6.54
CA LEU A 286 10.52 -18.82 -5.73
C LEU A 286 11.61 -19.63 -6.43
N PHE A 287 12.63 -20.01 -5.67
CA PHE A 287 13.74 -20.84 -6.14
C PHE A 287 13.69 -22.15 -5.36
N LYS A 288 13.48 -23.26 -6.06
CA LYS A 288 13.60 -24.60 -5.49
C LYS A 288 15.06 -25.03 -5.60
N LEU A 289 15.76 -25.01 -4.47
CA LEU A 289 17.16 -25.41 -4.33
C LEU A 289 17.24 -26.82 -3.70
N PRO A 290 18.41 -27.48 -3.74
CA PRO A 290 18.60 -28.78 -3.07
C PRO A 290 18.26 -28.75 -1.57
N GLN A 291 18.44 -27.58 -0.92
CA GLN A 291 18.18 -27.39 0.51
C GLN A 291 16.72 -27.05 0.84
N GLY A 292 15.86 -26.81 -0.16
CA GLY A 292 14.49 -26.34 0.02
C GLY A 292 14.16 -25.13 -0.85
N VAL A 293 13.08 -24.44 -0.54
CA VAL A 293 12.63 -23.27 -1.29
C VAL A 293 13.08 -21.98 -0.59
N VAL A 294 13.55 -21.01 -1.38
CA VAL A 294 13.74 -19.63 -0.94
C VAL A 294 12.93 -18.68 -1.82
N VAL A 295 12.63 -17.52 -1.28
CA VAL A 295 12.01 -16.42 -2.03
C VAL A 295 13.11 -15.42 -2.36
N VAL A 296 13.25 -15.06 -3.63
CA VAL A 296 14.19 -14.03 -4.08
C VAL A 296 13.39 -12.80 -4.49
N LYS A 297 13.66 -11.66 -3.82
CA LYS A 297 13.01 -10.37 -4.07
C LYS A 297 14.07 -9.30 -4.40
N PRO A 298 13.93 -8.54 -5.50
CA PRO A 298 14.77 -7.38 -5.77
C PRO A 298 14.44 -6.29 -4.75
N GLN A 299 15.48 -5.87 -4.03
CA GLN A 299 15.35 -4.84 -3.02
C GLN A 299 15.47 -3.46 -3.68
N LYS A 300 14.60 -2.54 -3.27
CA LYS A 300 14.44 -1.20 -3.87
C LYS A 300 14.53 -0.14 -2.77
N MET A 301 13.76 0.95 -2.88
CA MET A 301 13.76 2.08 -1.93
C MET A 301 13.36 1.71 -0.49
N THR A 302 12.79 0.52 -0.27
CA THR A 302 12.35 0.02 1.04
C THR A 302 13.33 -0.97 1.68
N ALA A 303 14.47 -1.27 1.07
CA ALA A 303 15.35 -2.36 1.54
C ALA A 303 15.80 -2.19 3.00
N ALA A 304 16.23 -0.98 3.36
CA ALA A 304 16.64 -0.67 4.73
C ALA A 304 15.48 -0.78 5.72
N ALA A 305 14.27 -0.39 5.30
CA ALA A 305 13.06 -0.48 6.11
C ALA A 305 12.61 -1.93 6.33
N GLU A 306 12.69 -2.77 5.30
CA GLU A 306 12.38 -4.21 5.36
C GLU A 306 13.37 -4.94 6.27
N PHE A 307 14.67 -4.68 6.09
CA PHE A 307 15.71 -5.26 6.93
C PHE A 307 15.53 -4.87 8.40
N LEU A 308 15.34 -3.58 8.69
CA LEU A 308 15.15 -3.10 10.06
C LEU A 308 13.89 -3.69 10.69
N ALA A 309 12.77 -3.76 9.96
CA ALA A 309 11.54 -4.38 10.44
C ALA A 309 11.78 -5.83 10.90
N ILE A 310 12.57 -6.61 10.17
CA ILE A 310 12.86 -8.01 10.52
C ILE A 310 13.74 -8.12 11.76
N GLN A 311 14.74 -7.25 11.92
CA GLN A 311 15.54 -7.22 13.16
C GLN A 311 14.68 -6.86 14.38
N VAL A 312 13.76 -5.92 14.22
CA VAL A 312 12.79 -5.58 15.27
C VAL A 312 11.89 -6.77 15.57
N ALA A 313 11.32 -7.42 14.55
CA ALA A 313 10.46 -8.59 14.73
C ALA A 313 11.14 -9.73 15.50
N LYS A 314 12.42 -10.00 15.21
CA LYS A 314 13.25 -10.96 15.95
C LYS A 314 13.41 -10.57 17.42
N THR A 315 13.72 -9.30 17.67
CA THR A 315 13.89 -8.75 19.03
C THR A 315 12.61 -8.88 19.84
N ILE A 316 11.47 -8.53 19.24
CA ILE A 316 10.17 -8.62 19.89
C ILE A 316 9.53 -10.00 19.77
N ALA A 317 10.23 -11.02 19.25
CA ALA A 317 9.77 -12.39 19.04
C ALA A 317 8.41 -12.54 18.34
N VAL A 318 8.18 -11.80 17.25
CA VAL A 318 6.97 -11.92 16.41
C VAL A 318 7.27 -12.77 15.17
N PRO A 319 6.40 -13.74 14.83
CA PRO A 319 6.62 -14.62 13.68
C PRO A 319 6.48 -13.85 12.36
N VAL A 320 7.61 -13.54 11.74
CA VAL A 320 7.68 -13.00 10.37
C VAL A 320 8.69 -13.80 9.57
N ALA A 321 8.52 -13.83 8.24
CA ALA A 321 9.49 -14.46 7.36
C ALA A 321 10.85 -13.74 7.48
N ASP A 322 11.91 -14.52 7.71
CA ASP A 322 13.25 -13.97 7.83
C ASP A 322 13.79 -13.45 6.47
N ILE A 323 14.78 -12.56 6.51
CA ILE A 323 15.50 -12.07 5.33
C ILE A 323 17.00 -12.15 5.54
N ARG A 324 17.70 -12.50 4.46
CA ARG A 324 19.12 -12.21 4.29
C ARG A 324 19.29 -11.31 3.07
N VAL A 325 20.04 -10.22 3.21
CA VAL A 325 20.32 -9.31 2.11
C VAL A 325 21.65 -9.72 1.44
N VAL A 326 21.63 -9.80 0.12
CA VAL A 326 22.80 -10.11 -0.73
C VAL A 326 23.10 -8.88 -1.58
N CYS A 327 24.33 -8.38 -1.53
CA CYS A 327 24.79 -7.18 -2.21
C CYS A 327 25.36 -7.50 -3.59
N TRP A 328 25.27 -6.56 -4.54
CA TRP A 328 25.76 -6.73 -5.91
C TRP A 328 27.24 -7.09 -6.05
N VAL A 329 28.05 -6.78 -5.04
CA VAL A 329 29.48 -7.14 -5.00
C VAL A 329 29.73 -8.59 -4.58
N ASP A 330 28.73 -9.27 -4.04
CA ASP A 330 28.85 -10.64 -3.55
C ASP A 330 28.84 -11.64 -4.71
N ALA A 331 29.65 -12.70 -4.60
CA ALA A 331 29.65 -13.78 -5.60
C ALA A 331 28.27 -14.46 -5.72
N GLU A 332 27.54 -14.54 -4.61
CA GLU A 332 26.18 -15.05 -4.55
C GLU A 332 25.20 -14.24 -5.40
N TYR A 333 25.33 -12.90 -5.41
CA TYR A 333 24.50 -12.04 -6.25
C TYR A 333 24.67 -12.39 -7.73
N ALA A 334 25.93 -12.61 -8.16
CA ALA A 334 26.21 -12.98 -9.54
C ALA A 334 25.56 -14.33 -9.90
N ALA A 335 25.63 -15.31 -9.00
CA ALA A 335 24.97 -16.62 -9.19
C ALA A 335 23.46 -16.48 -9.36
N ILE A 336 22.78 -15.74 -8.47
CA ILE A 336 21.34 -15.46 -8.56
C ILE A 336 20.99 -14.79 -9.89
N ARG A 337 21.77 -13.77 -10.28
CA ARG A 337 21.54 -13.03 -11.52
C ARG A 337 21.70 -13.90 -12.75
N ASP A 338 22.66 -14.82 -12.76
CA ASP A 338 22.92 -15.71 -13.89
C ASP A 338 21.84 -16.79 -14.02
N ILE A 339 21.27 -17.28 -12.90
CA ILE A 339 20.05 -18.10 -12.90
C ILE A 339 18.89 -17.33 -13.56
N LEU A 340 18.60 -16.12 -13.10
CA LEU A 340 17.48 -15.32 -13.61
C LEU A 340 17.63 -15.00 -15.11
N ARG A 341 18.87 -14.83 -15.57
CA ARG A 341 19.18 -14.60 -16.99
C ARG A 341 19.02 -15.87 -17.82
N SER A 342 19.46 -17.02 -17.30
CA SER A 342 19.46 -18.31 -18.00
C SER A 342 18.13 -19.05 -17.94
N ALA A 343 17.25 -18.70 -17.00
CA ALA A 343 15.92 -19.28 -16.89
C ALA A 343 15.20 -19.21 -18.24
N PRO A 344 14.64 -20.30 -18.77
CA PRO A 344 14.03 -20.29 -20.10
C PRO A 344 12.83 -19.33 -20.15
N PRO A 345 12.63 -18.60 -21.27
CA PRO A 345 11.38 -17.89 -21.51
C PRO A 345 10.21 -18.90 -21.48
N GLY A 346 9.33 -18.77 -20.50
CA GLY A 346 8.16 -19.65 -20.38
C GLY A 346 7.11 -19.27 -21.42
N LYS A 347 6.51 -20.25 -22.11
CA LYS A 347 5.60 -20.06 -23.26
C LYS A 347 4.41 -19.08 -23.03
N GLU A 348 4.02 -18.82 -21.78
CA GLU A 348 3.03 -17.79 -21.39
C GLU A 348 3.54 -16.80 -20.32
N GLN A 349 4.69 -17.08 -19.70
CA GLN A 349 5.26 -16.27 -18.62
C GLN A 349 6.27 -15.22 -19.12
N ASP A 350 6.35 -15.00 -20.44
CA ASP A 350 7.38 -14.15 -21.03
C ASP A 350 7.33 -12.72 -20.51
N LEU A 351 6.15 -12.14 -20.25
CA LEU A 351 6.06 -10.78 -19.72
C LEU A 351 6.42 -10.70 -18.23
N THR A 352 5.96 -11.65 -17.41
CA THR A 352 6.28 -11.71 -15.97
C THR A 352 7.77 -12.00 -15.77
N MET A 353 8.33 -12.96 -16.50
CA MET A 353 9.75 -13.29 -16.49
C MET A 353 10.61 -12.16 -17.06
N LEU A 354 10.14 -11.46 -18.10
CA LEU A 354 10.83 -10.28 -18.61
C LEU A 354 10.79 -9.14 -17.58
N ALA A 355 9.64 -8.87 -16.96
CA ALA A 355 9.50 -7.86 -15.91
C ALA A 355 10.40 -8.20 -14.72
N LEU A 356 10.45 -9.47 -14.29
CA LEU A 356 11.39 -10.00 -13.31
C LEU A 356 12.82 -9.65 -13.74
N ARG A 357 13.28 -10.10 -14.91
CA ARG A 357 14.65 -9.81 -15.39
C ARG A 357 14.96 -8.31 -15.45
N LEU A 358 14.01 -7.48 -15.89
CA LEU A 358 14.19 -6.03 -15.98
C LEU A 358 14.31 -5.38 -14.60
N GLN A 359 13.49 -5.81 -13.63
CA GLN A 359 13.55 -5.31 -12.27
C GLN A 359 14.82 -5.75 -11.56
N HIS A 360 15.20 -7.03 -11.69
CA HIS A 360 16.41 -7.58 -11.10
C HIS A 360 17.69 -6.96 -11.71
N ARG A 361 17.69 -6.58 -12.99
CA ARG A 361 18.85 -5.95 -13.64
C ARG A 361 19.24 -4.61 -13.01
N ASN A 362 18.27 -3.89 -12.43
CA ASN A 362 18.50 -2.56 -11.87
C ASN A 362 18.60 -2.56 -10.33
N SER A 363 18.47 -3.73 -9.70
CA SER A 363 18.51 -3.82 -8.24
C SER A 363 19.93 -4.14 -7.77
N GLU A 364 20.45 -3.35 -6.84
CA GLU A 364 21.79 -3.57 -6.26
C GLU A 364 21.81 -4.59 -5.13
N PHE A 365 20.63 -5.03 -4.69
CA PHE A 365 20.46 -5.89 -3.52
C PHE A 365 19.36 -6.91 -3.79
N PHE A 366 19.60 -8.16 -3.41
CA PHE A 366 18.54 -9.16 -3.33
C PHE A 366 18.21 -9.45 -1.88
N GLY A 367 16.92 -9.52 -1.58
CA GLY A 367 16.41 -10.15 -0.38
C GLY A 367 16.24 -11.63 -0.66
N ILE A 368 16.90 -12.47 0.13
CA ILE A 368 16.65 -13.90 0.21
C ILE A 368 15.73 -14.10 1.41
N LEU A 369 14.44 -14.23 1.15
CA LEU A 369 13.42 -14.36 2.18
C LEU A 369 13.10 -15.83 2.43
N GLU A 370 12.74 -16.11 3.68
CA GLU A 370 12.25 -17.41 4.11
C GLU A 370 10.99 -17.76 3.32
N PHE A 371 10.95 -18.97 2.77
CA PHE A 371 9.72 -19.49 2.20
C PHE A 371 8.82 -19.98 3.32
N ILE A 372 7.59 -19.45 3.40
CA ILE A 372 6.61 -19.94 4.36
C ILE A 372 5.72 -20.98 3.67
N PRO A 373 5.88 -22.29 3.97
CA PRO A 373 5.00 -23.31 3.42
C PRO A 373 3.60 -23.11 3.99
N GLY A 374 2.60 -22.94 3.12
CA GLY A 374 1.26 -22.62 3.55
C GLY A 374 0.44 -21.88 2.50
N ILE A 375 -0.67 -21.32 2.96
CA ILE A 375 -1.57 -20.51 2.14
C ILE A 375 -1.54 -19.06 2.61
N GLY A 376 -1.73 -18.11 1.70
CA GLY A 376 -1.97 -16.73 2.09
C GLY A 376 -3.29 -16.64 2.86
N VAL A 377 -3.38 -15.72 3.82
CA VAL A 377 -4.60 -15.47 4.60
C VAL A 377 -5.60 -14.66 3.76
N GLN A 378 -5.99 -15.21 2.62
CA GLN A 378 -6.95 -14.61 1.69
C GLN A 378 -7.64 -15.69 0.85
N GLY A 379 -8.81 -15.36 0.31
CA GLY A 379 -9.57 -16.19 -0.61
C GLY A 379 -10.40 -17.29 0.05
N GLN A 380 -11.08 -18.06 -0.81
CA GLN A 380 -12.01 -19.11 -0.43
C GLN A 380 -11.33 -20.30 0.27
N GLU A 381 -10.10 -20.64 -0.12
CA GLU A 381 -9.38 -21.77 0.48
C GLU A 381 -9.13 -21.53 1.97
N LEU A 382 -8.75 -20.30 2.36
CA LEU A 382 -8.60 -19.97 3.77
C LEU A 382 -9.94 -20.04 4.51
N HIS A 383 -11.01 -19.49 3.92
CA HIS A 383 -12.34 -19.48 4.52
C HIS A 383 -12.75 -20.89 4.96
N GLU A 384 -12.67 -21.85 4.05
CA GLU A 384 -13.02 -23.25 4.29
C GLU A 384 -12.14 -23.87 5.38
N ARG A 385 -10.84 -23.54 5.43
CA ARG A 385 -9.94 -24.02 6.49
C ARG A 385 -10.30 -23.44 7.85
N LEU A 386 -10.61 -22.15 7.94
CA LEU A 386 -10.99 -21.51 9.20
C LEU A 386 -12.35 -22.03 9.71
N GLU A 387 -13.31 -22.27 8.82
CA GLU A 387 -14.61 -22.87 9.19
C GLU A 387 -14.46 -24.31 9.70
N ALA A 388 -13.53 -25.08 9.13
CA ALA A 388 -13.24 -26.44 9.55
C ALA A 388 -12.33 -26.53 10.80
N MET A 389 -11.79 -25.39 11.27
CA MET A 389 -10.82 -25.36 12.35
C MET A 389 -11.50 -25.56 13.72
N PRO A 390 -10.98 -26.43 14.60
CA PRO A 390 -11.45 -26.53 15.97
C PRO A 390 -11.36 -25.18 16.72
N PRO A 391 -12.28 -24.87 17.64
CA PRO A 391 -12.33 -23.58 18.33
C PRO A 391 -10.99 -23.15 18.95
N GLU A 392 -10.26 -24.08 19.58
CA GLU A 392 -8.98 -23.78 20.24
C GLU A 392 -7.89 -23.38 19.25
N ARG A 393 -7.89 -24.00 18.06
CA ARG A 393 -6.95 -23.65 16.98
C ARG A 393 -7.34 -22.33 16.31
N LEU A 394 -8.64 -22.08 16.18
CA LEU A 394 -9.14 -20.82 15.63
C LEU A 394 -8.82 -19.64 16.56
N ASP A 395 -8.94 -19.83 17.88
CA ASP A 395 -8.49 -18.85 18.87
C ASP A 395 -6.97 -18.65 18.80
N SER A 396 -6.19 -19.73 18.65
CA SER A 396 -4.74 -19.62 18.46
C SER A 396 -4.37 -18.84 17.19
N PHE A 397 -5.08 -19.05 16.08
CA PHE A 397 -4.92 -18.27 14.85
C PHE A 397 -5.14 -16.78 15.12
N TRP A 398 -6.27 -16.41 15.72
CA TRP A 398 -6.60 -15.01 15.97
C TRP A 398 -5.66 -14.36 17.00
N TYR A 399 -5.20 -15.11 18.00
CA TYR A 399 -4.18 -14.67 18.93
C TYR A 399 -2.89 -14.26 18.19
N GLN A 400 -2.38 -15.14 17.32
CA GLN A 400 -1.16 -14.86 16.55
C GLN A 400 -1.33 -13.69 15.58
N VAL A 401 -2.51 -13.54 14.95
CA VAL A 401 -2.82 -12.34 14.16
C VAL A 401 -2.74 -11.09 15.04
N GLY A 402 -3.30 -11.12 16.26
CA GLY A 402 -3.21 -10.02 17.22
C GLY A 402 -1.77 -9.64 17.58
N GLU A 403 -0.89 -10.62 17.76
CA GLU A 403 0.55 -10.38 18.01
C GLU A 403 1.22 -9.68 16.84
N ILE A 404 0.94 -10.12 15.60
CA ILE A 404 1.47 -9.50 14.39
C ILE A 404 0.95 -8.06 14.24
N VAL A 405 -0.31 -7.80 14.58
CA VAL A 405 -0.87 -6.44 14.51
C VAL A 405 -0.24 -5.50 15.55
N ALA A 406 0.15 -6.00 16.72
CA ALA A 406 0.91 -5.21 17.69
C ALA A 406 2.25 -4.76 17.11
N PHE A 407 2.94 -5.67 16.42
CA PHE A 407 4.17 -5.36 15.72
C PHE A 407 3.94 -4.35 14.60
N ASP A 408 2.92 -4.55 13.77
CA ASP A 408 2.58 -3.62 12.69
C ASP A 408 2.29 -2.22 13.24
N ALA A 409 1.63 -2.11 14.39
CA ALA A 409 1.38 -0.83 15.06
C ALA A 409 2.67 -0.18 15.59
N LEU A 410 3.68 -0.97 15.99
CA LEU A 410 5.00 -0.44 16.34
C LEU A 410 5.73 0.11 15.12
N ILE A 411 5.79 -0.65 14.02
CA ILE A 411 6.56 -0.30 12.81
C ILE A 411 5.80 0.59 11.81
N ASN A 412 4.56 0.93 12.12
CA ASN A 412 3.62 1.62 11.24
C ASN A 412 3.45 0.90 9.89
N ASN A 413 3.28 -0.42 9.90
CA ASN A 413 3.07 -1.18 8.68
C ASN A 413 1.65 -0.98 8.15
N LEU A 414 1.52 -0.10 7.17
CA LEU A 414 0.25 0.30 6.58
C LEU A 414 -0.40 -0.81 5.76
N ASP A 415 0.35 -1.77 5.23
CA ASP A 415 -0.19 -2.63 4.18
C ASP A 415 -0.99 -3.80 4.75
N ARG A 416 -0.72 -4.29 5.97
CA ARG A 416 -1.21 -5.61 6.40
C ARG A 416 -2.64 -5.65 6.96
N VAL A 417 -2.88 -5.14 8.17
CA VAL A 417 -4.20 -5.23 8.85
C VAL A 417 -4.61 -3.85 9.39
N PRO A 418 -5.78 -3.30 9.05
CA PRO A 418 -6.09 -1.87 9.24
C PRO A 418 -6.57 -1.50 10.66
N LEU A 419 -5.86 -1.87 11.73
CA LEU A 419 -6.33 -1.59 13.10
C LEU A 419 -6.21 -0.10 13.48
N VAL A 420 -5.03 0.50 13.30
CA VAL A 420 -4.79 1.92 13.63
C VAL A 420 -4.84 2.82 12.39
N TRP A 421 -5.09 2.23 11.22
CA TRP A 421 -5.08 2.88 9.92
C TRP A 421 -6.47 2.93 9.30
N ASP A 422 -6.66 3.89 8.39
CA ASP A 422 -7.89 4.09 7.63
C ASP A 422 -7.70 3.60 6.18
N ASN A 423 -7.16 2.39 6.01
CA ASN A 423 -6.98 1.73 4.72
C ASN A 423 -7.73 0.39 4.69
N GLU A 424 -7.71 -0.29 3.55
CA GLU A 424 -8.44 -1.54 3.33
C GLU A 424 -7.72 -2.76 3.93
N GLY A 425 -6.42 -2.64 4.22
CA GLY A 425 -5.54 -3.76 4.55
C GLY A 425 -5.23 -4.69 3.37
N ASN A 426 -4.32 -5.62 3.62
CA ASN A 426 -3.86 -6.65 2.69
C ASN A 426 -3.49 -7.89 3.50
N THR A 427 -4.49 -8.73 3.78
CA THR A 427 -4.31 -9.98 4.51
C THR A 427 -3.50 -11.02 3.72
N ALA A 428 -3.25 -10.80 2.41
CA ALA A 428 -2.30 -11.61 1.64
C ALA A 428 -0.87 -11.56 2.20
N ASN A 429 -0.54 -10.52 2.98
CA ASN A 429 0.75 -10.38 3.66
C ASN A 429 0.81 -11.12 5.01
N LEU A 430 -0.15 -12.02 5.25
CA LEU A 430 -0.13 -13.03 6.30
C LEU A 430 -0.15 -14.40 5.64
N MET A 431 0.62 -15.34 6.17
CA MET A 431 0.67 -16.73 5.73
C MET A 431 0.17 -17.64 6.85
N LEU A 432 -0.72 -18.57 6.53
CA LEU A 432 -1.14 -19.67 7.39
C LEU A 432 -0.28 -20.89 7.10
N ARG A 433 0.55 -21.28 8.07
CA ARG A 433 1.29 -22.54 8.06
C ARG A 433 0.56 -23.54 8.95
N GLU A 434 0.26 -24.69 8.40
CA GLU A 434 -0.28 -25.83 9.15
C GLU A 434 0.78 -26.92 9.17
N ASP A 435 1.19 -27.32 10.36
CA ASP A 435 2.11 -28.43 10.58
C ASP A 435 1.50 -29.42 11.58
N ASN A 436 2.25 -30.47 11.91
CA ASN A 436 1.80 -31.46 12.89
C ASN A 436 1.68 -30.88 14.30
N GLU A 437 2.32 -29.75 14.58
CA GLU A 437 2.37 -29.09 15.89
C GLU A 437 1.22 -28.10 16.07
N GLY A 438 0.66 -27.58 14.97
CA GLY A 438 -0.57 -26.81 14.99
C GLY A 438 -0.70 -25.83 13.83
N VAL A 439 -1.29 -24.68 14.16
CA VAL A 439 -1.50 -23.57 13.25
C VAL A 439 -0.53 -22.46 13.62
N ALA A 440 0.24 -21.98 12.65
CA ALA A 440 1.11 -20.83 12.80
C ALA A 440 0.74 -19.74 11.80
N VAL A 441 0.67 -18.49 12.26
CA VAL A 441 0.48 -17.32 11.39
C VAL A 441 1.80 -16.58 11.29
N VAL A 442 2.25 -16.33 10.07
CA VAL A 442 3.53 -15.66 9.80
C VAL A 442 3.30 -14.42 8.96
N GLY A 443 3.81 -13.28 9.42
CA GLY A 443 3.81 -12.04 8.63
C GLY A 443 4.85 -12.09 7.51
N ILE A 444 4.49 -11.59 6.33
CA ILE A 444 5.43 -11.35 5.23
C ILE A 444 5.39 -9.88 4.80
N ASP A 445 6.38 -9.47 4.00
CA ASP A 445 6.48 -8.13 3.41
C ASP A 445 6.42 -6.96 4.42
N GLN A 446 7.00 -7.16 5.60
CA GLN A 446 7.12 -6.12 6.63
C GLN A 446 8.13 -5.04 6.24
N ALA A 447 7.77 -3.78 6.47
CA ALA A 447 8.67 -2.64 6.32
C ALA A 447 8.32 -1.53 7.33
N VAL A 448 9.34 -0.89 7.91
CA VAL A 448 9.14 0.29 8.77
C VAL A 448 8.69 1.48 7.93
N THR A 449 7.49 1.99 8.17
CA THR A 449 6.99 3.21 7.50
C THR A 449 7.05 4.39 8.45
N ALA A 450 8.27 4.84 8.75
CA ALA A 450 8.46 5.91 9.72
C ALA A 450 7.74 7.21 9.33
N ILE A 451 6.99 7.78 10.27
CA ILE A 451 6.41 9.11 10.10
C ILE A 451 7.45 10.12 10.55
N VAL A 452 7.89 10.96 9.62
CA VAL A 452 8.87 12.01 9.90
C VAL A 452 8.35 12.97 10.99
N ALA A 453 9.25 13.49 11.82
CA ALA A 453 8.89 14.36 12.94
C ALA A 453 8.29 15.69 12.48
N GLU A 454 8.60 16.11 11.25
CA GLU A 454 8.06 17.33 10.67
C GLU A 454 6.57 17.18 10.35
N GLY A 455 5.72 17.72 11.22
CA GLY A 455 4.28 17.87 11.01
C GLY A 455 3.41 17.07 11.97
N PRO A 456 2.07 17.20 11.87
CA PRO A 456 1.16 16.64 12.86
C PRO A 456 0.93 15.13 12.70
N GLY A 457 1.50 14.49 11.66
CA GLY A 457 1.25 13.08 11.35
C GLY A 457 1.73 12.15 12.47
N ARG A 458 2.95 12.39 12.98
CA ARG A 458 3.59 11.56 14.00
C ARG A 458 2.84 11.64 15.33
N GLU A 459 2.50 12.85 15.78
CA GLU A 459 1.70 13.06 16.99
C GLU A 459 0.31 12.44 16.90
N ARG A 460 -0.36 12.56 15.74
CA ARG A 460 -1.68 11.93 15.51
C ARG A 460 -1.58 10.41 15.58
N TYR A 461 -0.53 9.84 15.00
CA TYR A 461 -0.29 8.41 15.06
C TYR A 461 -0.01 7.95 16.50
N ALA A 462 0.89 8.63 17.22
CA ALA A 462 1.15 8.38 18.63
C ALA A 462 -0.11 8.49 19.50
N ALA A 463 -1.00 9.44 19.20
CA ALA A 463 -2.28 9.57 19.88
C ALA A 463 -3.21 8.37 19.62
N ARG A 464 -3.31 7.86 18.39
CA ARG A 464 -4.05 6.63 18.08
C ARG A 464 -3.47 5.42 18.80
N LEU A 465 -2.14 5.28 18.77
CA LEU A 465 -1.45 4.17 19.44
C LEU A 465 -1.65 4.21 20.96
N ARG A 466 -1.64 5.40 21.58
CA ARG A 466 -1.97 5.59 23.00
C ARG A 466 -3.40 5.15 23.32
N VAL A 467 -4.38 5.58 22.52
CA VAL A 467 -5.78 5.17 22.71
C VAL A 467 -5.92 3.65 22.56
N LEU A 468 -5.28 3.05 21.55
CA LEU A 468 -5.27 1.60 21.37
C LEU A 468 -4.68 0.89 22.60
N ALA A 469 -3.45 1.24 22.99
CA ALA A 469 -2.74 0.59 24.08
C ALA A 469 -3.51 0.73 25.40
N GLU A 470 -4.07 1.91 25.70
CA GLU A 470 -4.90 2.12 26.89
C GLU A 470 -6.10 1.17 26.88
N GLY A 471 -6.83 1.10 25.76
CA GLY A 471 -8.00 0.24 25.69
C GLY A 471 -7.68 -1.24 25.80
N VAL A 472 -6.56 -1.67 25.23
CA VAL A 472 -6.08 -3.05 25.29
C VAL A 472 -5.62 -3.42 26.71
N PHE A 473 -4.84 -2.58 27.38
CA PHE A 473 -4.35 -2.85 28.74
C PHE A 473 -5.46 -2.78 29.80
N THR A 474 -6.42 -1.86 29.65
CA THR A 474 -7.55 -1.70 30.58
C THR A 474 -8.71 -2.65 30.29
N GLY A 475 -8.74 -3.27 29.10
CA GLY A 475 -9.88 -4.07 28.65
C GLY A 475 -11.11 -3.26 28.24
N SER A 476 -11.04 -1.92 28.21
CA SER A 476 -12.17 -1.05 27.86
C SER A 476 -12.63 -1.19 26.40
N TRP A 477 -11.85 -1.86 25.55
CA TRP A 477 -12.30 -2.25 24.21
C TRP A 477 -13.58 -3.11 24.23
N LYS A 478 -13.81 -3.89 25.31
CA LYS A 478 -15.03 -4.72 25.45
C LYS A 478 -16.31 -3.88 25.54
N GLU A 479 -16.25 -2.77 26.27
CA GLU A 479 -17.38 -1.84 26.42
C GLU A 479 -17.68 -1.10 25.12
N GLN A 480 -16.63 -0.75 24.37
CA GLN A 480 -16.72 -0.02 23.12
C GLN A 480 -17.14 -0.90 21.94
N GLY A 481 -16.82 -2.21 21.98
CA GLY A 481 -17.19 -3.18 20.94
C GLY A 481 -18.62 -3.71 21.05
N ALA A 482 -19.22 -3.71 22.24
CA ALA A 482 -20.59 -4.21 22.45
C ALA A 482 -21.68 -3.32 21.81
N SER A 483 -21.37 -2.04 21.60
CA SER A 483 -22.23 -1.16 20.80
C SER A 483 -22.01 -1.48 19.33
N GLN A 484 -22.95 -2.21 18.72
CA GLN A 484 -22.95 -2.69 17.33
C GLN A 484 -21.99 -1.91 16.41
N VAL A 485 -21.04 -2.64 15.84
CA VAL A 485 -20.12 -2.19 14.79
C VAL A 485 -20.95 -1.71 13.59
N LEU A 486 -21.40 -0.47 13.64
CA LEU A 486 -22.07 0.18 12.51
C LEU A 486 -20.97 0.60 11.51
N PRO A 487 -21.18 0.39 10.20
CA PRO A 487 -20.23 0.82 9.18
C PRO A 487 -19.88 2.30 9.36
N SER A 488 -18.59 2.59 9.58
CA SER A 488 -18.08 3.95 9.78
C SER A 488 -18.23 4.74 8.47
N THR A 489 -19.34 5.46 8.32
CA THR A 489 -19.59 6.28 7.12
C THR A 489 -18.93 7.66 7.16
N THR A 490 -18.38 8.07 8.31
CA THR A 490 -17.78 9.40 8.49
C THR A 490 -16.26 9.36 8.37
N ARG A 491 -15.77 9.47 7.13
CA ARG A 491 -14.38 9.89 6.87
C ARG A 491 -14.19 11.30 7.47
N GLY A 492 -13.44 11.40 8.56
CA GLY A 492 -13.14 12.66 9.26
C GLY A 492 -13.46 12.68 10.75
N GLY A 493 -14.04 11.60 11.30
CA GLY A 493 -14.16 11.43 12.75
C GLY A 493 -12.81 11.18 13.43
N THR A 494 -12.70 11.51 14.71
CA THR A 494 -11.58 11.07 15.55
C THR A 494 -11.57 9.54 15.59
N TRP A 495 -10.43 8.93 15.27
CA TRP A 495 -10.26 7.48 15.32
C TRP A 495 -10.55 6.94 16.74
N SER A 496 -11.18 5.78 16.80
CA SER A 496 -11.46 5.03 18.04
C SER A 496 -11.13 3.53 17.87
N ILE A 497 -11.01 2.80 18.99
CA ILE A 497 -10.78 1.35 18.95
C ILE A 497 -11.91 0.65 18.21
N SER A 498 -13.18 1.01 18.45
CA SER A 498 -14.32 0.43 17.72
C SER A 498 -14.22 0.65 16.21
N SER A 499 -13.75 1.82 15.76
CA SER A 499 -13.54 2.05 14.32
C SER A 499 -12.42 1.20 13.75
N GLY A 500 -11.31 1.03 14.48
CA GLY A 500 -10.23 0.12 14.08
C GLY A 500 -10.69 -1.33 14.02
N MET A 501 -11.44 -1.78 15.03
CA MET A 501 -12.05 -3.12 15.05
C MET A 501 -12.99 -3.32 13.86
N ALA A 502 -13.79 -2.31 13.52
CA ALA A 502 -14.67 -2.34 12.35
C ALA A 502 -13.87 -2.57 11.05
N HIS A 503 -12.79 -1.83 10.85
CA HIS A 503 -11.94 -1.97 9.66
C HIS A 503 -11.28 -3.35 9.58
N VAL A 504 -10.80 -3.89 10.70
CA VAL A 504 -10.22 -5.23 10.76
C VAL A 504 -11.28 -6.30 10.42
N SER A 505 -12.48 -6.22 11.00
CA SER A 505 -13.59 -7.11 10.64
C SER A 505 -13.92 -7.03 9.15
N GLU A 506 -14.02 -5.83 8.60
CA GLU A 506 -14.29 -5.61 7.18
C GLU A 506 -13.18 -6.20 6.30
N CYS A 507 -11.92 -5.98 6.67
CA CYS A 507 -10.75 -6.52 5.99
C CYS A 507 -10.79 -8.05 5.91
N PHE A 508 -10.97 -8.74 7.03
CA PHE A 508 -11.04 -10.22 7.03
C PHE A 508 -12.30 -10.75 6.35
N GLN A 509 -13.44 -10.09 6.51
CA GLN A 509 -14.68 -10.47 5.85
C GLN A 509 -14.57 -10.35 4.32
N LEU A 510 -13.98 -9.28 3.81
CA LEU A 510 -13.79 -9.06 2.37
C LEU A 510 -12.72 -9.98 1.78
N CYS A 511 -11.60 -10.17 2.48
CA CYS A 511 -10.49 -10.95 1.96
C CYS A 511 -10.73 -12.45 2.02
N CYS A 512 -11.43 -12.96 3.05
CA CYS A 512 -11.54 -14.41 3.29
C CYS A 512 -12.84 -14.84 3.98
N GLY A 513 -13.86 -13.98 4.07
CA GLY A 513 -15.14 -14.34 4.67
C GLY A 513 -15.10 -14.67 6.16
N ALA A 514 -13.99 -14.41 6.85
CA ALA A 514 -13.78 -14.84 8.23
C ALA A 514 -14.31 -13.82 9.24
N THR A 515 -14.94 -14.33 10.31
CA THR A 515 -15.33 -13.52 11.47
C THR A 515 -14.19 -13.49 12.50
N VAL A 516 -13.83 -12.30 12.95
CA VAL A 516 -12.73 -12.09 13.91
C VAL A 516 -13.14 -12.56 15.31
N HIS A 517 -12.34 -13.44 15.93
CA HIS A 517 -12.49 -13.79 17.35
C HIS A 517 -11.82 -12.73 18.22
N TRP A 518 -12.58 -11.70 18.58
CA TRP A 518 -12.04 -10.51 19.24
C TRP A 518 -11.34 -10.75 20.57
N GLU A 519 -11.79 -11.70 21.38
CA GLU A 519 -11.14 -11.99 22.66
C GLU A 519 -9.73 -12.56 22.45
N ALA A 520 -9.57 -13.54 21.56
CA ALA A 520 -8.28 -14.11 21.22
C ALA A 520 -7.37 -13.09 20.52
N PHE A 521 -7.90 -12.35 19.54
CA PHE A 521 -7.17 -11.28 18.85
C PHE A 521 -6.63 -10.23 19.83
N MET A 522 -7.48 -9.70 20.71
CA MET A 522 -7.07 -8.67 21.67
C MET A 522 -6.14 -9.23 22.75
N ALA A 523 -6.24 -10.52 23.09
CA ALA A 523 -5.30 -11.17 23.98
C ALA A 523 -3.88 -11.24 23.38
N GLY A 524 -3.76 -11.63 22.10
CA GLY A 524 -2.47 -11.63 21.39
C GLY A 524 -1.89 -10.23 21.22
N LEU A 525 -2.74 -9.26 20.84
CA LEU A 525 -2.36 -7.86 20.75
C LEU A 525 -1.84 -7.33 22.10
N ARG A 526 -2.55 -7.62 23.21
CA ARG A 526 -2.14 -7.24 24.57
C ARG A 526 -0.81 -7.86 24.95
N PHE A 527 -0.66 -9.17 24.76
CA PHE A 527 0.55 -9.90 25.09
C PHE A 527 1.76 -9.24 24.42
N ARG A 528 1.67 -8.98 23.12
CA ARG A 528 2.80 -8.43 22.38
C ARG A 528 3.06 -6.95 22.68
N LEU A 529 2.03 -6.11 22.87
CA LEU A 529 2.22 -4.74 23.34
C LEU A 529 2.85 -4.68 24.75
N SER A 530 2.49 -5.61 25.64
CA SER A 530 3.14 -5.75 26.95
C SER A 530 4.62 -6.05 26.80
N HIS A 531 4.99 -7.00 25.95
CA HIS A 531 6.39 -7.36 25.71
C HIS A 531 7.20 -6.22 25.08
N ILE A 532 6.63 -5.50 24.11
CA ILE A 532 7.25 -4.28 23.54
C ILE A 532 7.52 -3.25 24.64
N ALA A 533 6.57 -3.04 25.56
CA ALA A 533 6.75 -2.13 26.68
C ALA A 533 7.85 -2.60 27.66
N ASP A 534 7.97 -3.91 27.92
CA ASP A 534 9.06 -4.45 28.75
C ASP A 534 10.44 -4.15 28.14
N LEU A 535 10.60 -4.44 26.84
CA LEU A 535 11.84 -4.18 26.11
C LEU A 535 12.18 -2.69 25.99
N ALA A 536 11.16 -1.82 26.00
CA ALA A 536 11.35 -0.38 26.02
C ALA A 536 11.78 0.11 27.41
N ASP A 537 11.16 -0.41 28.47
CA ASP A 537 11.45 -0.04 29.86
C ASP A 537 12.83 -0.51 30.32
N ASP A 538 13.27 -1.70 29.91
CA ASP A 538 14.59 -2.24 30.25
C ASP A 538 15.71 -1.79 29.30
N GLY A 539 15.38 -1.10 28.22
CA GLY A 539 16.32 -0.57 27.23
C GLY A 539 16.77 -1.58 26.17
N SER A 540 16.37 -2.85 26.25
CA SER A 540 16.77 -3.91 25.32
C SER A 540 16.37 -3.61 23.89
N LEU A 541 15.19 -2.99 23.67
CA LEU A 541 14.77 -2.58 22.33
C LEU A 541 15.69 -1.52 21.73
N GLY A 542 16.16 -0.57 22.55
CA GLY A 542 17.10 0.46 22.12
C GLY A 542 18.43 -0.14 21.68
N THR A 543 18.99 -1.04 22.48
CA THR A 543 20.22 -1.77 22.13
C THR A 543 20.06 -2.58 20.84
N ALA A 544 18.95 -3.32 20.70
CA ALA A 544 18.70 -4.10 19.49
C ALA A 544 18.52 -3.22 18.24
N LEU A 545 17.93 -2.03 18.38
CA LEU A 545 17.81 -1.07 17.29
C LEU A 545 19.16 -0.46 16.90
N ASP A 546 20.03 -0.15 17.88
CA ASP A 546 21.39 0.31 17.59
C ASP A 546 22.18 -0.74 16.81
N GLU A 547 22.11 -2.01 17.24
CA GLU A 547 22.74 -3.15 16.55
C GLU A 547 22.16 -3.35 15.15
N ALA A 548 20.84 -3.29 14.99
CA ALA A 548 20.17 -3.43 13.70
C ALA A 548 20.53 -2.29 12.74
N THR A 549 20.58 -1.04 13.22
CA THR A 549 21.00 0.12 12.43
C THR A 549 22.47 0.00 12.02
N ALA A 550 23.36 -0.43 12.92
CA ALA A 550 24.76 -0.67 12.60
C ALA A 550 24.95 -1.77 11.55
N ALA A 551 24.18 -2.86 11.65
CA ALA A 551 24.17 -3.92 10.64
C ALA A 551 23.65 -3.42 9.30
N ALA A 552 22.58 -2.63 9.29
CA ALA A 552 22.03 -2.03 8.07
C ALA A 552 23.03 -1.06 7.41
N ASP A 553 23.75 -0.24 8.19
CA ASP A 553 24.86 0.60 7.72
C ASP A 553 25.94 -0.23 7.04
N GLN A 554 26.38 -1.31 7.66
CA GLN A 554 27.38 -2.18 7.07
C GLN A 554 26.91 -2.84 5.76
N ILE A 555 25.64 -3.25 5.66
CA ILE A 555 25.08 -3.90 4.48
C ILE A 555 24.90 -2.88 3.33
N PHE A 556 24.30 -1.73 3.62
CA PHE A 556 23.85 -0.78 2.61
C PHE A 556 24.84 0.36 2.33
N ARG A 557 25.98 0.45 3.03
CA ARG A 557 27.06 1.44 2.73
C ARG A 557 27.55 1.44 1.28
N ALA A 558 27.44 0.31 0.59
CA ALA A 558 27.87 0.14 -0.80
C ALA A 558 26.76 0.47 -1.82
N ALA A 559 25.57 0.87 -1.36
CA ALA A 559 24.46 1.25 -2.22
C ALA A 559 24.81 2.52 -3.02
N THR A 560 24.62 2.47 -4.34
CA THR A 560 24.71 3.64 -5.22
C THR A 560 23.34 4.23 -5.54
N VAL A 561 22.26 3.50 -5.24
CA VAL A 561 20.88 3.98 -5.30
C VAL A 561 20.29 4.22 -3.91
N ASP A 562 19.22 5.01 -3.83
CA ASP A 562 18.48 5.17 -2.58
C ASP A 562 17.70 3.90 -2.26
N VAL A 563 18.14 3.21 -1.22
CA VAL A 563 17.52 1.98 -0.69
C VAL A 563 16.78 2.23 0.63
N GLY A 564 16.48 3.50 0.94
CA GLY A 564 15.90 3.93 2.21
C GLY A 564 16.93 4.11 3.32
N PHE A 565 18.21 3.90 3.02
CA PHE A 565 19.32 3.96 3.96
C PHE A 565 19.41 5.30 4.70
N ARG A 566 19.19 6.41 4.00
CA ARG A 566 19.20 7.77 4.57
C ARG A 566 18.10 8.01 5.61
N GLN A 567 17.08 7.16 5.66
CA GLN A 567 15.96 7.27 6.58
C GLN A 567 16.14 6.41 7.84
N LEU A 568 17.22 5.60 7.96
CA LEU A 568 17.41 4.68 9.09
C LEU A 568 17.35 5.37 10.46
N GLY A 569 18.05 6.49 10.64
CA GLY A 569 18.00 7.24 11.90
C GLY A 569 16.58 7.69 12.26
N LYS A 570 15.80 8.17 11.26
CA LYS A 570 14.40 8.55 11.46
C LYS A 570 13.51 7.35 11.78
N MET A 571 13.78 6.18 11.19
CA MET A 571 13.07 4.94 11.51
C MET A 571 13.34 4.51 12.95
N GLN A 572 14.61 4.51 13.37
CA GLN A 572 15.00 4.19 14.74
C GLN A 572 14.35 5.14 15.76
N GLU A 573 14.45 6.46 15.53
CA GLU A 573 13.80 7.46 16.39
C GLU A 573 12.29 7.26 16.47
N PHE A 574 11.65 6.96 15.34
CA PHE A 574 10.21 6.68 15.27
C PHE A 574 9.84 5.46 16.11
N LEU A 575 10.55 4.35 15.96
CA LEU A 575 10.30 3.10 16.69
C LEU A 575 10.48 3.28 18.19
N MET A 576 11.53 3.98 18.62
CA MET A 576 11.77 4.27 20.04
C MET A 576 10.67 5.15 20.64
N GLU A 577 10.16 6.14 19.90
CA GLU A 577 9.04 6.94 20.37
C GLU A 577 7.76 6.10 20.49
N MET A 578 7.43 5.29 19.48
CA MET A 578 6.23 4.46 19.51
C MET A 578 6.28 3.43 20.64
N ALA A 579 7.43 2.80 20.86
CA ALA A 579 7.64 1.89 21.98
C ALA A 579 7.50 2.60 23.34
N SER A 580 8.05 3.81 23.47
CA SER A 580 7.91 4.65 24.67
C SER A 580 6.45 5.04 24.93
N VAL A 581 5.67 5.34 23.88
CA VAL A 581 4.22 5.60 24.00
C VAL A 581 3.50 4.37 24.54
N ILE A 582 3.81 3.17 24.05
CA ILE A 582 3.20 1.92 24.53
C ILE A 582 3.55 1.68 26.01
N ALA A 583 4.83 1.83 26.38
CA ALA A 583 5.32 1.62 27.74
C ALA A 583 4.71 2.60 28.76
N GLU A 584 4.68 3.89 28.42
CA GLU A 584 4.06 4.90 29.28
C GLU A 584 2.57 4.64 29.47
N THR A 585 1.87 4.28 28.40
CA THR A 585 0.43 3.96 28.46
C THR A 585 0.17 2.76 29.37
N ARG A 586 1.03 1.74 29.34
CA ARG A 586 0.96 0.57 30.23
C ARG A 586 1.08 0.97 31.70
N ARG A 587 2.06 1.83 32.04
CA ARG A 587 2.24 2.34 33.42
C ARG A 587 1.01 3.09 33.92
N LEU A 588 0.46 3.98 33.08
CA LEU A 588 -0.74 4.74 33.43
C LEU A 588 -1.97 3.84 33.61
N ALA A 589 -2.14 2.82 32.77
CA ALA A 589 -3.21 1.83 32.91
C ALA A 589 -3.09 1.03 34.21
N ALA A 590 -1.88 0.61 34.58
CA ALA A 590 -1.63 -0.09 35.85
C ALA A 590 -1.94 0.81 37.06
N ALA A 591 -1.44 2.04 37.08
CA ALA A 591 -1.70 3.00 38.16
C ALA A 591 -3.20 3.30 38.34
N LYS A 592 -3.96 3.35 37.25
CA LYS A 592 -5.42 3.53 37.29
C LYS A 592 -6.13 2.32 37.89
N ALA A 593 -5.68 1.10 37.58
CA ALA A 593 -6.23 -0.13 38.16
C ALA A 593 -5.99 -0.18 39.67
N ASP A 594 -4.77 0.15 40.12
CA ASP A 594 -4.42 0.20 41.53
C ASP A 594 -5.22 1.26 42.31
N ALA A 595 -5.54 2.40 41.69
CA ALA A 595 -6.35 3.45 42.31
C ALA A 595 -7.84 3.08 42.44
N THR A 596 -8.31 2.07 41.69
CA THR A 596 -9.71 1.60 41.74
C THR A 596 -9.92 0.39 42.65
N ALA A 597 -8.85 -0.31 43.03
CA ALA A 597 -8.85 -1.43 43.98
C ALA A 597 -8.79 -0.92 45.42
#